data_AF-A0A354SFJ7-F1
#
_entry.id   AF-A0A354SFJ7-F1
#
_cell.length_a   1.000
_cell.length_b   1.000
_cell.length_c   1.000
_cell.angle_alpha   90.00
_cell.angle_beta   90.00
_cell.angle_gamma   90.00
#
_symmetry.space_group_name_H-M   'P 1'
#
loop_
_entity.id
_entity.type
_entity.pdbx_description
1 polymer ?
#
loop_
_entity_poly.entity_id
_entity_poly.type
_entity_poly.pdbx_seq_one_letter_code
_entity_poly.pdbx_strand_id
1 'polypeptide(L)' 'MIDAKYQELTEMLENAVPITKKMGIRIVEMQDRHVKVLLPFEPNINHIGTIYAGSLFTAGE' A
#
# COMPACT_ATOMS: atom_id res chain seq x y z
N MET A 1 1.40 -3.49 13.52
CA MET A 1 0.37 -3.09 14.50
C MET A 1 -0.10 -1.71 14.12
N ILE A 2 -1.42 -1.45 14.16
CA ILE A 2 -2.01 -0.14 13.84
C ILE A 2 -2.59 0.43 15.12
N ASP A 3 -2.16 1.63 15.52
CA ASP A 3 -2.70 2.31 16.69
C ASP A 3 -4.20 2.55 16.52
N ALA A 4 -4.97 2.43 17.61
CA ALA A 4 -6.43 2.55 17.57
C ALA A 4 -6.92 3.86 16.91
N LYS A 5 -6.21 4.97 17.13
CA LYS A 5 -6.50 6.28 16.53
C LYS A 5 -6.37 6.33 14.99
N TYR A 6 -5.76 5.33 14.36
CA TYR A 6 -5.54 5.27 12.91
C TYR A 6 -6.31 4.15 12.20
N GLN A 7 -7.11 3.37 12.92
CA GLN A 7 -7.82 2.23 12.33
C GLN A 7 -8.79 2.65 11.22
N GLU A 8 -9.66 3.63 11.48
CA GLU A 8 -10.60 4.15 10.49
C GLU A 8 -9.88 4.84 9.31
N LEU A 9 -8.81 5.58 9.61
CA LEU A 9 -8.00 6.26 8.60
C LEU A 9 -7.35 5.25 7.64
N THR A 10 -6.89 4.10 8.16
CA THR A 10 -6.26 3.05 7.36
C THR A 10 -7.21 2.52 6.29
N GLU A 11 -8.44 2.15 6.67
CA GLU A 11 -9.43 1.62 5.73
C GLU A 11 -9.80 2.65 4.66
N MET A 12 -9.90 3.92 5.04
CA MET A 12 -10.14 5.01 4.09
C MET A 12 -8.98 5.15 3.09
N LEU A 13 -7.74 5.18 3.56
CA LEU A 13 -6.56 5.39 2.71
C LEU A 13 -6.36 4.25 1.69
N GLU A 14 -6.60 2.99 2.09
CA GLU A 14 -6.50 1.83 1.20
C GLU A 14 -7.51 1.89 0.04
N ASN A 15 -8.59 2.64 0.17
CA ASN A 15 -9.67 2.76 -0.81
C ASN A 15 -9.80 4.15 -1.45
N ALA A 16 -9.01 5.14 -1.01
CA ALA A 16 -9.13 6.53 -1.44
C ALA A 16 -8.86 6.73 -2.95
N VAL A 17 -7.95 5.93 -3.51
CA VAL A 17 -7.59 6.01 -4.93
C VAL A 17 -7.87 4.64 -5.60
N PRO A 18 -8.64 4.56 -6.69
CA PRO A 18 -9.02 3.27 -7.28
C PRO A 18 -7.84 2.36 -7.67
N ILE A 19 -6.67 2.93 -8.02
CA ILE A 19 -5.50 2.15 -8.40
C ILE A 19 -4.85 1.43 -7.20
N THR A 20 -4.81 2.04 -6.00
CA THR A 20 -4.20 1.42 -4.81
C THR A 20 -4.94 0.13 -4.43
N LYS A 21 -6.27 0.15 -4.57
CA LYS A 21 -7.12 -1.04 -4.40
C LYS A 21 -6.81 -2.13 -5.43
N LYS A 22 -6.66 -1.77 -6.71
CA LYS A 22 -6.30 -2.72 -7.78
C LYS A 22 -4.90 -3.31 -7.61
N MET A 23 -3.96 -2.51 -7.13
CA MET A 23 -2.59 -2.94 -6.81
C MET A 23 -2.53 -3.83 -5.56
N GLY A 24 -3.59 -3.89 -4.77
CA GLY A 24 -3.61 -4.67 -3.53
C GLY A 24 -2.76 -4.08 -2.41
N ILE A 25 -2.48 -2.77 -2.46
CA ILE A 25 -1.73 -2.07 -1.40
C ILE A 25 -2.47 -2.21 -0.05
N ARG A 26 -1.72 -2.47 1.02
CA ARG A 26 -2.24 -2.54 2.40
C ARG A 26 -1.33 -1.83 3.38
N ILE A 27 -1.90 -1.14 4.36
CA ILE A 27 -1.16 -0.62 5.51
C ILE A 27 -1.11 -1.73 6.56
N VAL A 28 0.08 -2.19 6.90
CA VAL A 28 0.29 -3.31 7.84
C VAL A 28 0.76 -2.85 9.22
N GLU A 29 1.33 -1.64 9.29
CA GLU A 29 1.73 -0.98 10.53
C GLU A 29 1.51 0.52 10.39
N MET A 30 0.93 1.15 11.41
CA MET A 30 0.72 2.60 11.45
C MET A 30 0.72 3.09 12.89
N GLN A 31 1.69 3.93 13.21
CA GLN A 31 1.88 4.57 14.51
C GLN A 31 2.46 5.97 14.30
N ASP A 32 2.61 6.74 15.38
CA ASP A 32 3.21 8.08 15.28
C ASP A 32 4.57 8.05 14.58
N ARG A 33 4.67 8.81 13.47
CA ARG A 33 5.89 8.98 12.65
C ARG A 33 6.37 7.71 11.95
N HIS A 34 5.55 6.66 11.86
CA HIS A 34 5.92 5.44 11.16
C HIS A 34 4.71 4.79 10.49
N VAL A 35 4.85 4.48 9.20
CA VAL A 35 3.91 3.68 8.44
C VAL A 35 4.68 2.60 7.67
N LYS A 36 4.07 1.43 7.54
CA LYS A 36 4.57 0.35 6.71
C LYS A 36 3.47 -0.14 5.79
N VAL A 37 3.81 -0.20 4.52
CA VAL A 37 2.90 -0.59 3.45
C VAL A 37 3.37 -1.92 2.84
N LEU A 38 2.43 -2.80 2.55
CA LEU A 38 2.62 -4.02 1.78
C LEU A 38 2.17 -3.78 0.34
N LEU A 39 3.07 -4.08 -0.61
CA LEU A 39 2.78 -4.15 -2.04
C LEU A 39 2.92 -5.61 -2.47
N PRO A 40 1.83 -6.29 -2.88
CA PRO A 40 1.93 -7.69 -3.31
C PRO A 40 2.63 -7.80 -4.66
N PHE A 41 3.27 -8.95 -4.91
CA PHE A 41 4.00 -9.20 -6.16
C PHE A 41 3.08 -9.19 -7.39
N GLU A 42 2.01 -9.97 -7.37
CA GLU A 42 0.91 -9.87 -8.34
C GLU A 42 -0.18 -8.95 -7.76
N PRO A 43 -0.78 -8.04 -8.55
CA PRO A 43 -0.66 -7.86 -10.00
C PRO A 43 0.43 -6.83 -10.41
N ASN A 44 1.41 -6.57 -9.55
CA ASN A 44 2.40 -5.51 -9.72
C ASN A 44 3.68 -5.96 -10.44
N ILE A 45 3.69 -7.16 -11.03
CA ILE A 45 4.85 -7.69 -11.76
C ILE A 45 4.98 -6.98 -13.12
N ASN A 46 6.21 -6.83 -13.59
CA ASN A 46 6.53 -6.38 -14.93
C ASN A 46 6.91 -7.56 -15.85
N HIS A 47 7.18 -7.26 -17.11
CA HIS A 47 7.52 -8.24 -18.15
C HIS A 47 8.87 -8.97 -17.95
N ILE A 48 9.68 -8.56 -16.96
CA ILE A 48 10.96 -9.22 -16.62
C ILE A 48 10.91 -9.97 -15.28
N GLY A 49 9.73 -10.13 -14.68
CA GLY A 49 9.57 -10.93 -13.46
C GLY A 49 9.95 -10.21 -12.16
N THR A 50 9.88 -8.89 -12.14
CA THR A 50 10.13 -8.07 -10.94
C THR A 50 8.97 -7.08 -10.73
N ILE A 51 8.94 -6.36 -9.61
CA ILE A 51 7.90 -5.34 -9.40
C ILE A 51 8.06 -4.21 -10.44
N TYR A 52 6.96 -3.83 -11.07
CA TYR A 52 6.87 -2.68 -11.95
C TYR A 52 7.26 -1.39 -11.22
N ALA A 53 8.15 -0.60 -11.82
CA ALA A 53 8.68 0.62 -11.20
C ALA A 53 7.59 1.63 -10.82
N GLY A 54 6.54 1.76 -11.65
CA GLY A 54 5.39 2.62 -11.32
C GLY A 54 4.62 2.13 -10.09
N SER A 55 4.54 0.81 -9.88
CA SER A 55 3.91 0.24 -8.68
C SER A 55 4.73 0.52 -7.42
N LEU A 56 6.07 0.45 -7.51
CA LEU A 56 6.96 0.86 -6.41
C LEU A 56 6.82 2.34 -6.09
N PHE A 57 6.78 3.19 -7.12
CA PHE A 57 6.59 4.62 -6.97
C PHE A 57 5.26 4.94 -6.27
N THR A 58 4.15 4.34 -6.72
CA THR A 58 2.84 4.51 -6.09
C THR A 58 2.80 4.03 -4.63
N ALA A 59 3.62 3.04 -4.23
CA ALA A 59 3.69 2.63 -2.83
C ALA A 59 4.56 3.54 -1.95
N GLY A 60 5.42 4.36 -2.56
CA GLY A 60 6.35 5.27 -1.87
C GLY A 60 5.86 6.72 -1.75
N GLU A 61 4.89 7.13 -2.55
CA GLU A 61 4.22 8.45 -2.51
C GLU A 61 2.95 8.42 -1.64
#